data_AF-A0A0N0XQV8-F1
#
_entry.id   AF-A0A0N0XQV8-F1
#
_cell.length_a   1.000
_cell.length_b   1.000
_cell.length_c   1.000
_cell.angle_alpha   90.00
_cell.angle_beta   90.00
_cell.angle_gamma   90.00
#
_symmetry.space_group_name_H-M   'P 1'
#
loop_
_entity.id
_entity.type
_entity.pdbx_description
1 polymer ?
#
loop_
_entity_poly.entity_id
_entity_poly.type
_entity_poly.pdbx_seq_one_letter_code
_entity_poly.pdbx_strand_id
1 'polypeptide(L)'
;MLELIELYEECEHSLQRARSGPRERVSGSRAIGISLREDVVTARADILGVLASWAGTVAEARNVTGPGRRDVRELVRFLADNLDWLLGPATAGDFTSEIIEVSAAARRAAHPDPVLRTALGVCPAPDCHSTLYSEPAGSRTTGHHRIRCDAGHDWPPRQWLLLARAGARLPLTSHAGAVA
;
A
#
# COMPACT_ATOMS: atom_id res chain seq x y z
N MET A 1 4.01 -15.01 -2.52
CA MET A 1 2.73 -15.37 -3.19
C MET A 1 1.50 -15.01 -2.36
N LEU A 2 1.36 -15.46 -1.10
CA LEU A 2 0.20 -15.05 -0.27
C LEU A 2 0.08 -13.53 -0.09
N GLU A 3 1.22 -12.85 0.01
CA GLU A 3 1.29 -11.38 0.03
C GLU A 3 0.58 -10.71 -1.16
N LEU A 4 0.51 -11.34 -2.35
CA LEU A 4 -0.19 -10.76 -3.49
C LEU A 4 -1.70 -10.71 -3.29
N ILE A 5 -2.26 -11.63 -2.51
CA ILE A 5 -3.67 -11.58 -2.11
C ILE A 5 -3.89 -10.33 -1.26
N GLU A 6 -3.03 -10.12 -0.26
CA GLU A 6 -3.12 -8.98 0.65
C GLU A 6 -2.93 -7.64 -0.08
N LEU A 7 -1.93 -7.55 -0.97
CA LEU A 7 -1.69 -6.35 -1.78
C LEU A 7 -2.85 -6.05 -2.74
N TYR A 8 -3.44 -7.08 -3.36
CA TYR A 8 -4.61 -6.92 -4.21
C TYR A 8 -5.80 -6.34 -3.42
N GLU A 9 -6.03 -6.84 -2.20
CA GLU A 9 -7.06 -6.34 -1.30
C GLU A 9 -6.78 -4.93 -0.80
N GLU A 10 -5.55 -4.61 -0.39
CA GLU A 10 -5.19 -3.25 0.06
C GLU A 10 -5.35 -2.21 -1.07
N CYS A 11 -5.06 -2.60 -2.30
CA CYS A 11 -5.40 -1.80 -3.48
C CYS A 11 -6.92 -1.58 -3.60
N GLU A 12 -7.77 -2.57 -3.29
CA GLU A 12 -9.23 -2.37 -3.25
C GLU A 12 -9.64 -1.33 -2.24
N HIS A 13 -9.14 -1.50 -1.01
CA HIS A 13 -9.44 -0.61 0.09
C HIS A 13 -9.00 0.82 -0.24
N SER A 14 -7.85 0.97 -0.93
CA SER A 14 -7.37 2.26 -1.42
C SER A 14 -8.29 2.90 -2.46
N LEU A 15 -8.82 2.13 -3.41
CA LEU A 15 -9.79 2.62 -4.39
C LEU A 15 -11.12 3.01 -3.73
N GLN A 16 -11.62 2.21 -2.78
CA GLN A 16 -12.83 2.50 -2.02
C GLN A 16 -12.68 3.77 -1.17
N ARG A 17 -11.49 4.00 -0.58
CA ARG A 17 -11.15 5.24 0.14
C ARG A 17 -11.17 6.45 -0.81
N ALA A 18 -10.51 6.36 -1.97
CA ALA A 18 -10.48 7.45 -2.95
C ALA A 18 -11.88 7.84 -3.46
N ARG A 19 -12.75 6.86 -3.71
CA ARG A 19 -14.15 7.09 -4.12
C ARG A 19 -14.99 7.81 -3.07
N SER A 20 -14.60 7.71 -1.81
CA SER A 20 -15.41 8.14 -0.68
C SER A 20 -14.84 9.34 0.10
N GLY A 21 -13.73 9.92 -0.37
CA GLY A 21 -13.11 11.12 0.22
C GLY A 21 -13.86 12.42 -0.16
N PRO A 22 -13.75 13.49 0.66
CA PRO A 22 -14.29 14.80 0.31
C PRO A 22 -13.62 15.32 -0.98
N ARG A 23 -14.43 15.72 -1.96
CA ARG A 23 -13.92 16.45 -3.13
C ARG A 23 -13.64 17.88 -2.71
N GLU A 24 -12.37 18.24 -2.56
CA GLU A 24 -11.99 19.65 -2.38
C GLU A 24 -12.40 20.44 -3.63
N ARG A 25 -13.42 21.29 -3.49
CA ARG A 25 -13.85 22.21 -4.55
C ARG A 25 -12.87 23.38 -4.56
N VAL A 26 -11.88 23.32 -5.43
CA VAL A 26 -11.12 24.52 -5.81
C VAL A 26 -12.05 25.41 -6.64
N SER A 27 -12.39 26.56 -6.09
CA SER A 27 -13.16 27.59 -6.79
C SER A 27 -12.34 28.09 -7.99
N GLY A 28 -12.78 27.76 -9.21
CA GLY A 28 -12.27 28.39 -10.43
C GLY A 28 -11.61 27.48 -11.45
N SER A 29 -12.19 26.33 -11.80
CA SER A 29 -12.24 25.75 -13.16
C SER A 29 -12.77 24.32 -13.08
N ARG A 30 -13.62 23.93 -14.04
CA ARG A 30 -14.30 22.63 -14.05
C ARG A 30 -13.29 21.49 -14.21
N ALA A 31 -13.00 20.77 -13.12
CA ALA A 31 -12.63 19.37 -13.18
C ALA A 31 -13.83 18.52 -12.70
N ILE A 32 -14.77 18.26 -13.60
CA ILE A 32 -15.74 17.17 -13.41
C ILE A 32 -15.01 15.90 -13.87
N GLY A 33 -14.31 15.24 -12.96
CA GLY A 33 -13.61 13.99 -13.23
C GLY A 33 -13.56 13.13 -11.97
N ILE A 34 -13.81 11.84 -12.13
CA ILE A 34 -13.52 10.84 -11.10
C ILE A 34 -11.99 10.92 -10.89
N SER A 35 -11.52 11.32 -9.71
CA SER A 35 -10.10 11.16 -9.35
C SER A 35 -9.90 9.68 -9.03
N LEU A 36 -9.76 8.88 -10.08
CA LEU A 36 -9.42 7.47 -9.98
C LEU A 36 -7.92 7.40 -9.75
N ARG A 37 -7.51 6.69 -8.70
CA ARG A 37 -6.10 6.36 -8.46
C ARG A 37 -5.66 5.35 -9.53
N GLU A 38 -5.28 5.86 -10.69
CA GLU A 38 -4.94 5.07 -11.88
C GLU A 38 -3.77 4.13 -11.60
N ASP A 39 -2.79 4.56 -10.79
CA ASP A 39 -1.71 3.75 -10.24
C ASP A 39 -2.21 2.47 -9.53
N VAL A 40 -3.25 2.60 -8.71
CA VAL A 40 -3.84 1.48 -7.95
C VAL A 40 -4.67 0.56 -8.85
N VAL A 41 -5.37 1.12 -9.84
CA VAL A 41 -6.12 0.32 -10.82
C VAL A 41 -5.16 -0.50 -11.68
N THR A 42 -4.11 0.12 -12.18
CA THR A 42 -3.06 -0.53 -12.96
C THR A 42 -2.38 -1.63 -12.14
N ALA A 43 -1.98 -1.35 -10.90
CA ALA A 43 -1.38 -2.36 -10.04
C ALA A 43 -2.28 -3.60 -9.83
N ARG A 44 -3.60 -3.42 -9.67
CA ARG A 44 -4.54 -4.56 -9.57
C ARG A 44 -4.63 -5.36 -10.86
N ALA A 45 -4.68 -4.65 -12.00
CA ALA A 45 -4.72 -5.29 -13.31
C ALA A 45 -3.44 -6.09 -13.57
N ASP A 46 -2.28 -5.54 -13.20
CA ASP A 46 -0.98 -6.19 -13.35
C ASP A 46 -0.85 -7.44 -12.47
N ILE A 47 -1.26 -7.38 -11.19
CA ILE A 47 -1.30 -8.57 -10.32
C ILE A 47 -2.12 -9.68 -10.98
N LEU A 48 -3.33 -9.35 -11.43
CA LEU A 48 -4.20 -10.33 -12.06
C LEU A 48 -3.64 -10.84 -13.39
N GLY A 49 -2.98 -9.97 -14.17
CA GLY A 49 -2.35 -10.27 -15.44
C GLY A 49 -1.19 -11.25 -15.30
N VAL A 50 -0.22 -10.92 -14.45
CA VAL A 50 0.96 -11.75 -14.18
C VAL A 50 0.55 -13.12 -13.66
N LEU A 51 -0.33 -13.18 -12.65
CA LEU A 51 -0.80 -14.45 -12.09
C LEU A 51 -1.55 -15.30 -13.12
N ALA A 52 -2.39 -14.69 -13.96
CA ALA A 52 -3.10 -15.41 -15.02
C ALA A 52 -2.16 -15.90 -16.12
N SER A 53 -1.15 -15.12 -16.48
CA SER A 53 -0.12 -15.50 -17.45
C SER A 53 0.63 -16.74 -16.98
N TRP A 54 1.16 -16.71 -15.75
CA TRP A 54 1.86 -17.86 -15.17
C TRP A 54 0.96 -19.07 -15.00
N ALA A 55 -0.31 -18.88 -14.65
CA ALA A 55 -1.26 -19.99 -14.56
C ALA A 55 -1.48 -20.66 -15.93
N GLY A 56 -1.54 -19.86 -17.00
CA GLY A 56 -1.58 -20.36 -18.39
C GLY A 56 -0.32 -21.14 -18.75
N THR A 57 0.87 -20.57 -18.49
CA THR A 57 2.15 -21.23 -18.74
C THR A 57 2.26 -22.59 -18.05
N VAL A 58 1.87 -22.68 -16.79
CA VAL A 58 1.86 -23.94 -16.04
C VAL A 58 0.85 -24.92 -16.62
N ALA A 59 -0.38 -24.47 -16.92
CA ALA A 59 -1.43 -25.33 -17.47
C ALA A 59 -1.01 -25.95 -18.81
N GLU A 60 -0.43 -25.14 -19.70
CA GLU A 60 0.09 -25.58 -20.99
C GLU A 60 1.29 -26.53 -20.83
N ALA A 61 2.32 -26.13 -20.06
CA ALA A 61 3.55 -26.90 -19.94
C ALA A 61 3.37 -28.22 -19.19
N ARG A 62 2.49 -28.26 -18.19
CA ARG A 62 2.21 -29.47 -17.42
C ARG A 62 1.02 -30.27 -17.95
N ASN A 63 0.32 -29.76 -18.97
CA ASN A 63 -0.92 -30.34 -19.49
C ASN A 63 -1.96 -30.63 -18.38
N VAL A 64 -2.16 -29.66 -17.50
CA VAL A 64 -3.12 -29.73 -16.38
C VAL A 64 -4.27 -28.77 -16.61
N THR A 65 -5.42 -29.05 -16.02
CA THR A 65 -6.53 -28.09 -16.00
C THR A 65 -6.11 -26.86 -15.21
N GLY A 66 -6.20 -25.69 -15.85
CA GLY A 66 -5.94 -24.40 -15.19
C GLY A 66 -6.98 -24.04 -14.13
N PRO A 67 -6.83 -22.88 -13.47
CA PRO A 67 -7.74 -22.42 -12.45
C PRO A 67 -9.15 -22.17 -13.00
N GLY A 68 -10.17 -22.49 -12.20
CA GLY A 68 -11.57 -22.42 -12.63
C GLY A 68 -12.07 -20.99 -12.87
N ARG A 69 -11.48 -20.01 -12.19
CA ARG A 69 -11.80 -18.59 -12.34
C ARG A 69 -10.52 -17.76 -12.41
N ARG A 70 -10.61 -16.65 -13.15
CA ARG A 70 -9.58 -15.60 -13.17
C ARG A 70 -9.74 -14.68 -11.95
N ASP A 71 -9.52 -15.25 -10.77
CA ASP A 71 -9.50 -14.58 -9.46
C ASP A 71 -8.12 -14.75 -8.82
N VAL A 72 -7.61 -13.70 -8.17
CA VAL A 72 -6.29 -13.69 -7.53
C VAL A 72 -6.13 -14.83 -6.53
N ARG A 73 -7.16 -15.15 -5.73
CA ARG A 73 -7.07 -16.24 -4.74
C ARG A 73 -6.95 -17.60 -5.42
N GLU A 74 -7.77 -17.87 -6.43
CA GLU A 74 -7.70 -19.14 -7.19
C GLU A 74 -6.39 -19.27 -7.97
N LEU A 75 -5.93 -18.18 -8.58
CA LEU A 75 -4.66 -18.14 -9.31
C LEU A 75 -3.47 -18.39 -8.39
N VAL A 76 -3.39 -17.70 -7.24
CA VAL A 76 -2.32 -17.89 -6.26
C VAL A 76 -2.32 -19.32 -5.73
N ARG A 77 -3.49 -19.90 -5.45
CA ARG A 77 -3.59 -21.30 -5.01
C ARG A 77 -3.07 -22.26 -6.07
N PHE A 78 -3.53 -22.11 -7.31
CA PHE A 78 -3.08 -22.95 -8.42
C PHE A 78 -1.55 -22.87 -8.62
N LEU A 79 -0.97 -21.67 -8.56
CA LEU A 79 0.48 -21.50 -8.68
C LEU A 79 1.23 -22.06 -7.46
N ALA A 80 0.68 -21.93 -6.25
CA ALA A 80 1.25 -22.52 -5.05
C ALA A 80 1.31 -24.06 -5.12
N ASP A 81 0.26 -24.68 -5.65
CA ASP A 81 0.20 -26.13 -5.86
C ASP A 81 1.20 -26.62 -6.94
N ASN A 82 1.75 -25.70 -7.75
CA ASN A 82 2.71 -25.98 -8.83
C ASN A 82 4.08 -25.31 -8.61
N LEU A 83 4.37 -24.89 -7.37
CA LEU A 83 5.57 -24.11 -7.06
C LEU A 83 6.87 -24.89 -7.31
N ASP A 84 6.83 -26.21 -7.15
CA ASP A 84 7.94 -27.11 -7.46
C ASP A 84 8.42 -26.98 -8.91
N TRP A 85 7.47 -26.93 -9.85
CA TRP A 85 7.74 -26.74 -11.27
C TRP A 85 8.17 -25.31 -11.59
N LEU A 86 7.50 -24.32 -10.98
CA LEU A 86 7.81 -22.90 -11.17
C LEU A 86 9.20 -22.51 -10.67
N LEU A 87 9.70 -23.19 -9.63
CA LEU A 87 11.05 -23.01 -9.09
C LEU A 87 12.08 -23.93 -9.78
N GLY A 88 11.70 -24.57 -10.89
CA GLY A 88 12.61 -25.34 -11.71
C GLY A 88 13.63 -24.47 -12.47
N PRO A 89 14.75 -25.06 -12.94
CA PRO A 89 15.85 -24.30 -13.56
C PRO A 89 15.46 -23.44 -14.77
N ALA A 90 14.40 -23.83 -15.50
CA ALA A 90 13.99 -23.16 -16.72
C ALA A 90 13.09 -21.94 -16.49
N THR A 91 12.43 -21.84 -15.34
CA THR A 91 11.33 -20.87 -15.11
C THR A 91 11.53 -20.02 -13.87
N ALA A 92 12.34 -20.47 -12.90
CA ALA A 92 12.48 -19.81 -11.60
C ALA A 92 12.90 -18.34 -11.69
N GLY A 93 13.80 -18.01 -12.62
CA GLY A 93 14.31 -16.65 -12.80
C GLY A 93 13.21 -15.68 -13.22
N ASP A 94 12.53 -16.00 -14.31
CA ASP A 94 11.47 -15.16 -14.87
C ASP A 94 10.28 -15.08 -13.90
N PHE A 95 9.84 -16.22 -13.35
CA PHE A 95 8.74 -16.26 -12.39
C PHE A 95 9.02 -15.40 -11.16
N THR A 96 10.17 -15.58 -10.53
CA THR A 96 10.50 -14.85 -9.31
C THR A 96 10.64 -13.35 -9.59
N SER A 97 11.24 -12.98 -10.71
CA SER A 97 11.43 -11.57 -11.09
C SER A 97 10.09 -10.88 -11.32
N GLU A 98 9.19 -11.47 -12.11
CA GLU A 98 7.87 -10.89 -12.36
C GLU A 98 7.02 -10.79 -11.07
N ILE A 99 7.07 -11.82 -10.21
CA ILE A 99 6.38 -11.78 -8.90
C ILE A 99 6.93 -10.66 -8.01
N ILE A 100 8.24 -10.45 -7.98
CA ILE A 100 8.87 -9.37 -7.20
C ILE A 100 8.47 -8.00 -7.77
N GLU A 101 8.56 -7.83 -9.09
CA GLU A 101 8.26 -6.57 -9.77
C GLU A 101 6.81 -6.14 -9.55
N VAL A 102 5.86 -7.06 -9.77
CA VAL A 102 4.43 -6.76 -9.58
C VAL A 102 4.09 -6.52 -8.11
N SER A 103 4.72 -7.24 -7.19
CA SER A 103 4.55 -7.00 -5.74
C SER A 103 5.08 -5.62 -5.34
N ALA A 104 6.24 -5.22 -5.87
CA ALA A 104 6.83 -3.92 -5.58
C ALA A 104 5.99 -2.77 -6.15
N ALA A 105 5.49 -2.91 -7.38
CA ALA A 105 4.57 -1.94 -7.99
C ALA A 105 3.28 -1.80 -7.19
N ALA A 106 2.67 -2.93 -6.81
CA ALA A 106 1.46 -2.94 -6.00
C ALA A 106 1.67 -2.33 -4.62
N ARG A 107 2.82 -2.58 -3.97
CA ARG A 107 3.13 -1.97 -2.68
C ARG A 107 3.23 -0.44 -2.78
N ARG A 108 3.91 0.08 -3.81
CA ARG A 108 3.99 1.54 -4.07
C ARG A 108 2.64 2.16 -4.37
N ALA A 109 1.76 1.44 -5.05
CA ALA A 109 0.42 1.92 -5.35
C ALA A 109 -0.50 1.85 -4.10
N ALA A 110 -0.52 0.73 -3.39
CA ALA A 110 -1.31 0.54 -2.17
C ALA A 110 -0.89 1.51 -1.06
N HIS A 111 0.40 1.77 -0.94
CA HIS A 111 0.98 2.72 0.00
C HIS A 111 1.62 3.88 -0.76
N PRO A 112 0.87 4.96 -1.04
CA PRO A 112 1.44 6.11 -1.71
C PRO A 112 2.71 6.56 -0.97
N ASP A 113 3.76 6.78 -1.76
CA ASP A 113 5.16 7.01 -1.41
C ASP A 113 5.37 7.95 -0.18
N PRO A 114 6.50 7.85 0.55
CA PRO A 114 6.91 8.68 1.70
C PRO A 114 6.89 10.21 1.53
N VAL A 115 6.38 10.74 0.42
CA VAL A 115 6.20 12.18 0.16
C VAL A 115 5.24 12.81 1.18
N LEU A 116 4.43 12.03 1.91
CA LEU A 116 3.63 12.49 3.04
C LEU A 116 4.30 12.27 4.41
N ARG A 117 5.53 11.73 4.47
CA ARG A 117 6.32 11.60 5.70
C ARG A 117 7.12 12.86 5.95
N THR A 118 6.64 13.69 6.86
CA THR A 118 7.43 14.83 7.35
C THR A 118 8.35 14.33 8.46
N ALA A 119 9.66 14.42 8.26
CA ALA A 119 10.64 14.16 9.31
C ALA A 119 10.48 15.18 10.44
N LEU A 120 10.32 14.70 11.67
CA LEU A 120 10.05 15.51 12.85
C LEU A 120 11.29 15.70 13.73
N GLY A 121 12.29 14.82 13.61
CA GLY A 121 13.50 14.84 14.43
C GLY A 121 13.96 13.42 14.78
N VAL A 122 14.70 13.28 15.89
CA VAL A 122 15.15 11.98 16.41
C VAL A 122 14.12 11.45 17.41
N CYS A 123 13.95 10.12 17.46
CA CYS A 123 13.09 9.46 18.44
C CYS A 123 13.57 9.75 19.89
N PRO A 124 12.69 10.17 20.81
CA PRO A 124 13.08 10.40 22.20
C PRO A 124 12.97 9.16 23.10
N ALA A 125 12.71 7.98 22.53
CA ALA A 125 12.72 6.73 23.30
C ALA A 125 14.16 6.44 23.81
N PRO A 126 14.32 5.88 25.02
CA PRO A 126 15.64 5.50 25.53
C PRO A 126 16.39 4.61 24.53
N ASP A 127 17.66 4.92 24.30
CA ASP A 127 18.56 4.21 23.38
C ASP A 127 18.13 4.18 21.90
N CYS A 128 17.13 4.98 21.51
CA CYS A 128 16.67 5.06 20.12
C CYS A 128 17.19 6.33 19.45
N HIS A 129 17.92 6.16 18.34
CA HIS A 129 18.49 7.26 17.55
C HIS A 129 17.86 7.37 16.16
N SER A 130 16.79 6.61 15.90
CA SER A 130 16.11 6.57 14.61
C SER A 130 15.31 7.84 14.33
N THR A 131 15.14 8.16 13.05
CA THR A 131 14.36 9.31 12.62
C THR A 131 12.88 9.10 12.92
N LEU A 132 12.24 10.16 13.41
CA LEU A 132 10.82 10.25 13.71
C LEU A 132 10.08 10.91 12.54
N TYR A 133 8.95 10.35 12.13
CA TYR A 133 8.15 10.83 11.01
C TYR A 133 6.68 10.98 11.40
N SER A 134 6.01 11.95 10.77
CA SER A 134 4.54 12.05 10.75
C SER A 134 4.02 11.44 9.46
N GLU A 135 3.03 10.56 9.52
CA GLU A 135 2.32 10.01 8.37
C GLU A 135 0.80 10.13 8.56
N PRO A 136 -0.02 10.27 7.49
CA PRO A 136 -1.48 10.33 7.63
C PRO A 136 -2.04 9.03 8.21
N ALA A 137 -2.91 9.10 9.23
CA ALA A 137 -3.69 7.93 9.62
C ALA A 137 -4.74 7.66 8.53
N GLY A 138 -4.73 6.46 7.96
CA GLY A 138 -5.61 6.07 6.85
C GLY A 138 -7.12 6.00 7.15
N SER A 139 -7.62 6.63 8.22
CA SER A 139 -9.02 6.57 8.66
C SER A 139 -9.80 7.87 8.41
N ARG A 140 -11.06 7.72 7.99
CA ARG A 140 -11.91 8.72 7.32
C ARG A 140 -12.62 9.74 8.21
N THR A 141 -12.38 9.78 9.52
CA THR A 141 -13.22 10.58 10.42
C THR A 141 -12.53 11.71 11.13
N THR A 142 -11.20 11.81 11.03
CA THR A 142 -10.42 12.88 11.66
C THR A 142 -9.02 12.83 11.06
N GLY A 143 -8.54 13.94 10.49
CA GLY A 143 -7.19 14.08 9.92
C GLY A 143 -6.08 13.98 10.98
N HIS A 144 -5.99 12.83 11.63
CA HIS A 144 -4.98 12.54 12.62
C HIS A 144 -3.76 12.02 11.90
N HIS A 145 -2.62 12.66 12.14
CA HIS A 145 -1.34 12.07 11.80
C HIS A 145 -1.02 10.95 12.79
N ARG A 146 -0.26 9.94 12.35
CA ARG A 146 0.46 9.02 13.23
C ARG A 146 1.91 9.46 13.26
N ILE A 147 2.54 9.35 14.40
CA ILE A 147 3.96 9.65 14.54
C ILE A 147 4.70 8.38 14.90
N ARG A 148 5.67 8.00 14.06
CA ARG A 148 6.45 6.77 14.23
C ARG A 148 7.92 6.98 13.90
N CYS A 149 8.81 6.18 14.48
CA CYS A 149 10.22 6.15 14.06
C CYS A 149 10.56 4.89 13.26
N ASP A 150 11.71 4.88 12.58
CA ASP A 150 12.18 3.72 11.79
C ASP A 150 12.36 2.45 12.65
N ALA A 151 12.74 2.59 13.92
CA ALA A 151 12.83 1.48 14.87
C ALA A 151 11.47 0.92 15.33
N GLY A 152 10.34 1.47 14.85
CA GLY A 152 9.01 0.92 15.08
C GLY A 152 8.19 1.54 16.22
N HIS A 153 8.76 2.45 17.03
CA HIS A 153 8.04 3.15 18.09
C HIS A 153 6.86 3.96 17.53
N ASP A 154 5.70 3.88 18.19
CA ASP A 154 4.49 4.63 17.86
C ASP A 154 4.19 5.64 18.98
N TRP A 155 3.97 6.89 18.59
CA TRP A 155 3.71 7.99 19.50
C TRP A 155 2.27 8.48 19.32
N PRO A 156 1.33 8.06 20.19
CA PRO A 156 -0.06 8.45 20.08
C PRO A 156 -0.27 9.95 20.35
N PRO A 157 -1.37 10.57 19.87
CA PRO A 157 -1.61 12.01 19.99
C PRO A 157 -1.42 12.60 21.39
N ARG A 158 -1.83 11.86 22.44
CA ARG A 158 -1.65 12.27 23.84
C ARG A 158 -0.19 12.48 24.26
N GLN A 159 0.77 11.89 23.56
CA GLN A 159 2.20 11.98 23.85
C GLN A 159 2.93 13.02 22.99
N TRP A 160 2.25 13.71 22.07
CA TRP A 160 2.92 14.64 21.16
C TRP A 160 3.48 15.87 21.88
N LEU A 161 2.85 16.33 22.96
CA LEU A 161 3.42 17.38 23.80
C LEU A 161 4.80 17.00 24.38
N LEU A 162 5.06 15.71 24.62
CA LEU A 162 6.37 15.23 25.04
C LEU A 162 7.38 15.29 23.89
N LEU A 163 6.95 14.95 22.68
CA LEU A 163 7.77 15.06 21.47
C LEU A 163 8.17 16.51 21.17
N ALA A 164 7.23 17.46 21.29
CA ALA A 164 7.51 18.89 21.09
C ALA A 164 8.55 19.40 22.10
N ARG A 165 8.46 18.96 23.37
CA ARG A 165 9.45 19.29 24.41
C ARG A 165 10.81 18.65 24.16
N ALA A 166 10.84 17.48 23.50
CA ALA A 166 12.07 16.81 23.07
C ALA A 166 12.65 17.37 21.76
N GLY A 167 12.04 18.42 21.18
CA GLY A 167 12.55 19.10 20.00
C GLY A 167 11.95 18.64 18.66
N ALA A 168 10.91 17.80 18.68
CA ALA A 168 10.25 17.36 17.45
C ALA A 168 9.40 18.47 16.80
N ARG A 169 9.48 18.61 15.48
CA ARG A 169 8.72 19.60 14.69
C ARG A 169 7.36 19.05 14.27
N LEU A 170 6.41 19.02 15.20
CA LEU A 170 5.08 18.45 14.96
C LEU A 170 4.30 19.19 13.84
N PRO A 171 3.51 18.48 13.03
CA PRO A 171 2.55 19.12 12.13
C PRO A 171 1.47 19.82 12.96
N LEU A 172 1.28 21.12 12.76
CA LEU A 172 0.17 21.85 13.36
C LEU A 172 -1.13 21.40 12.69
N THR A 173 -1.93 20.59 13.38
CA THR A 173 -3.30 20.34 12.94
C THR A 173 -4.09 21.62 13.17
N SER A 174 -4.37 22.39 12.11
CA SER A 174 -5.32 23.49 12.18
C SER A 174 -6.71 22.92 12.48
N HIS A 175 -7.07 22.85 13.76
CA HIS A 175 -8.46 22.80 14.17
C HIS A 175 -9.00 24.22 14.00
N ALA A 176 -9.53 24.54 12.82
CA ALA A 176 -10.44 25.66 12.69
C ALA A 176 -11.67 25.33 13.56
N GLY A 177 -11.65 25.82 14.79
CA GLY A 177 -12.74 25.69 15.74
C GLY A 177 -13.99 26.34 15.16
N ALA A 178 -15.03 25.53 14.98
CA ALA A 178 -16.39 26.05 14.95
C ALA A 178 -16.70 26.52 16.38
N VAL A 179 -16.68 27.84 16.59
CA VAL A 179 -17.26 28.45 17.78
C VAL A 179 -18.60 29.03 17.36
N ALA A 180 -19.61 28.61 18.13
CA ALA A 180 -21.05 28.88 18.13
C ALA A 180 -21.56 30.09 17.36
#